data_AF-X6MB20-F1
#
_entry.id   AF-X6MB20-F1
#
_cell.length_a   1.000
_cell.length_b   1.000
_cell.length_c   1.000
_cell.angle_alpha   90.00
_cell.angle_beta   90.00
_cell.angle_gamma   90.00
#
_symmetry.space_group_name_H-M   'P 1'
#
loop_
_entity.id
_entity.type
_entity.pdbx_description
1 polymer ?
#
loop_
_entity_poly.entity_id
_entity_poly.type
_entity_poly.pdbx_seq_one_letter_code
_entity_poly.pdbx_strand_id
1 'polypeptide(L)'
;MDGSSFTFVSLIEQVGTISQNDYRKVIKVVKPIEIEIEDKRIEIVPDDSFTIDCKISFDNKVIGEQNFIFSENQTCFEKDISKARTFGFIKDLDLLHKIGLGKGVSLENSIGLDEEGVVNKDGLRYADEFVRHKVLDCIGDLYLAGARLQGRVKSFKGGHAMNNKILRKLFSNPSAYVLIDPSKRLAAA
;
A
#
# COMPACT_ATOMS: atom_id res chain seq x y z
N MET A 1 -7.27 -16.05 4.95
CA MET A 1 -7.86 -14.76 5.36
C MET A 1 -8.81 -14.31 4.25
N ASP A 2 -9.40 -13.12 4.37
CA ASP A 2 -10.47 -12.64 3.48
C ASP A 2 -10.01 -11.78 2.29
N GLY A 3 -8.70 -11.75 2.02
CA GLY A 3 -8.10 -10.92 0.97
C GLY A 3 -7.76 -9.49 1.37
N SER A 4 -8.07 -9.10 2.61
CA SER A 4 -7.72 -7.79 3.18
C SER A 4 -6.72 -7.96 4.33
N SER A 5 -6.35 -6.85 4.98
CA SER A 5 -5.50 -6.89 6.18
C SER A 5 -6.29 -6.88 7.50
N PHE A 6 -7.61 -6.72 7.45
CA PHE A 6 -8.45 -6.53 8.63
C PHE A 6 -8.28 -7.63 9.67
N THR A 7 -8.26 -8.91 9.26
CA THR A 7 -8.10 -9.98 10.24
C THR A 7 -6.74 -9.94 10.94
N PHE A 8 -5.67 -9.49 10.28
CA PHE A 8 -4.38 -9.30 10.95
C PHE A 8 -4.45 -8.16 11.97
N VAL A 9 -5.13 -7.05 11.62
CA VAL A 9 -5.35 -5.93 12.56
C VAL A 9 -6.11 -6.41 13.80
N SER A 10 -7.23 -7.11 13.62
CA SER A 10 -8.03 -7.63 14.73
C SER A 10 -7.26 -8.60 15.62
N LEU A 11 -6.44 -9.48 15.03
CA LEU A 11 -5.61 -10.43 15.79
C LEU A 11 -4.53 -9.70 16.61
N ILE A 12 -3.89 -8.67 16.04
CA ILE A 12 -2.88 -7.85 16.73
C ILE A 12 -3.52 -7.05 17.88
N GLU A 13 -4.69 -6.46 17.65
CA GLU A 13 -5.43 -5.71 18.69
C GLU A 13 -5.88 -6.61 19.83
N GLN A 14 -6.32 -7.83 19.52
CA GLN A 14 -6.74 -8.81 20.51
C GLN A 14 -5.60 -9.22 21.45
N VAL A 15 -4.38 -9.40 20.91
CA VAL A 15 -3.22 -9.76 21.75
C VAL A 15 -2.56 -8.54 22.40
N GLY A 16 -2.77 -7.35 21.85
CA GLY A 16 -2.21 -6.09 22.33
C GLY A 16 -0.74 -5.90 21.96
N THR A 17 -0.20 -4.72 22.33
CA THR A 17 1.20 -4.34 22.09
C THR A 17 1.90 -3.97 23.38
N ILE A 18 3.21 -4.23 23.46
CA ILE A 18 4.06 -3.82 24.58
C ILE A 18 5.02 -2.71 24.11
N SER A 19 5.06 -1.61 24.84
CA SER A 19 6.05 -0.55 24.61
C SER A 19 7.45 -1.03 24.97
N GLN A 20 8.40 -0.80 24.07
CA GLN A 20 9.81 -1.08 24.31
C GLN A 20 10.54 0.20 24.74
N ASN A 21 11.64 0.05 25.49
CA ASN A 21 12.49 1.16 25.90
C ASN A 21 13.49 1.54 24.79
N ASP A 22 12.98 1.85 23.60
CA ASP A 22 13.76 2.31 22.46
C ASP A 22 12.91 3.25 21.59
N TYR A 23 13.58 4.09 20.80
CA TYR A 23 12.92 5.04 19.92
C TYR A 23 12.61 4.43 18.55
N ARG A 24 11.43 4.74 18.01
CA ARG A 24 11.09 4.40 16.63
C ARG A 24 11.97 5.19 15.67
N LYS A 25 12.66 4.48 14.78
CA LYS A 25 13.46 5.07 13.70
C LYS A 25 12.55 5.57 12.58
N VAL A 26 12.90 6.70 11.98
CA VAL A 26 12.15 7.33 10.88
C VAL A 26 13.09 7.63 9.72
N ILE A 27 12.69 7.27 8.51
CA ILE A 27 13.34 7.66 7.26
C ILE A 27 12.64 8.93 6.78
N LYS A 28 13.23 10.09 7.05
CA LYS A 28 12.69 11.38 6.60
C LYS A 28 13.20 11.69 5.20
N VAL A 29 12.29 11.82 4.25
CA VAL A 29 12.59 12.24 2.88
C VAL A 29 12.87 13.74 2.87
N VAL A 30 13.99 14.15 2.29
CA VAL A 30 14.43 15.56 2.23
C VAL A 30 14.62 16.08 0.81
N LYS A 31 14.57 15.19 -0.21
CA LYS A 31 14.56 15.57 -1.62
C LYS A 31 13.58 14.68 -2.40
N PRO A 32 12.96 15.19 -3.48
CA PRO A 32 12.11 14.38 -4.33
C PRO A 32 12.90 13.28 -5.05
N ILE A 33 12.28 12.10 -5.18
CA ILE A 33 12.77 10.98 -5.99
C ILE A 33 11.61 10.46 -6.81
N GLU A 34 11.81 10.25 -8.10
CA GLU A 34 10.76 9.77 -9.01
C GLU A 34 11.22 8.61 -9.88
N ILE A 35 10.28 7.77 -10.31
CA ILE A 35 10.46 6.75 -11.34
C ILE A 35 9.26 6.79 -12.26
N GLU A 36 9.54 6.77 -13.56
CA GLU A 36 8.55 6.65 -14.62
C GLU A 36 8.92 5.48 -15.53
N ILE A 37 7.96 4.59 -15.78
CA ILE A 37 8.10 3.45 -16.69
C ILE A 37 6.82 3.37 -17.51
N GLU A 38 6.93 3.58 -18.82
CA GLU A 38 5.79 3.67 -19.73
C GLU A 38 4.77 4.71 -19.24
N ASP A 39 3.56 4.28 -18.86
CA ASP A 39 2.49 5.14 -18.34
C ASP A 39 2.36 5.10 -16.80
N LYS A 40 3.31 4.48 -16.11
CA LYS A 40 3.31 4.32 -14.65
C LYS A 40 4.31 5.28 -14.03
N ARG A 41 3.88 5.99 -13.00
CA ARG A 41 4.75 6.93 -12.27
C ARG A 41 4.64 6.71 -10.77
N ILE A 42 5.78 6.78 -10.08
CA ILE A 42 5.82 6.86 -8.63
C ILE A 42 6.84 7.91 -8.20
N GLU A 43 6.46 8.75 -7.25
CA GLU A 43 7.27 9.82 -6.70
C GLU A 43 7.22 9.76 -5.18
N ILE A 44 8.34 10.00 -4.51
CA ILE A 44 8.40 10.28 -3.07
C ILE A 44 8.94 11.69 -2.91
N VAL A 45 8.17 12.56 -2.24
CA VAL A 45 8.54 13.94 -1.94
C VAL A 45 8.60 14.20 -0.43
N PRO A 46 9.35 15.23 0.01
CA PRO A 46 9.30 15.67 1.40
C PRO A 46 7.87 16.03 1.83
N ASP A 47 7.47 15.56 3.00
CA ASP A 47 6.21 15.87 3.67
C ASP A 47 6.44 15.73 5.18
N ASP A 48 5.68 16.45 5.99
CA ASP A 48 5.80 16.40 7.45
C ASP A 48 5.17 15.14 8.04
N SER A 49 4.37 14.42 7.24
CA SER A 49 3.67 13.20 7.60
C SER A 49 3.97 12.03 6.63
N PHE A 50 3.58 10.82 6.99
CA PHE A 50 3.43 9.74 6.02
C PHE A 50 2.10 9.89 5.26
N THR A 51 2.19 10.17 3.96
CA THR A 51 1.04 10.32 3.07
C THR A 51 1.21 9.47 1.81
N ILE A 52 0.13 8.87 1.33
CA ILE A 52 0.07 8.17 0.04
C ILE A 52 -1.07 8.78 -0.76
N ASP A 53 -0.75 9.33 -1.92
CA ASP A 53 -1.67 9.78 -2.94
C ASP A 53 -1.66 8.75 -4.07
N CYS A 54 -2.68 7.89 -4.12
CA CYS A 54 -2.74 6.77 -5.05
C CYS A 54 -3.85 6.99 -6.07
N LYS A 55 -3.45 7.05 -7.34
CA LYS A 55 -4.34 7.07 -8.49
C LYS A 55 -4.19 5.80 -9.31
N ILE A 56 -5.31 5.13 -9.55
CA ILE A 56 -5.40 3.97 -10.44
C ILE A 56 -6.15 4.35 -11.71
N SER A 57 -5.85 3.65 -12.81
CA SER A 57 -6.55 3.77 -14.08
C SER A 57 -6.56 2.38 -14.72
N PHE A 58 -7.76 1.79 -14.78
CA PHE A 58 -8.01 0.48 -15.38
C PHE A 58 -8.96 0.66 -16.55
N ASP A 59 -8.66 -0.01 -17.67
CA ASP A 59 -9.56 -0.11 -18.81
C ASP A 59 -10.69 -1.12 -18.53
N ASN A 60 -11.51 -0.77 -17.53
CA ASN A 60 -12.67 -1.53 -17.08
C ASN A 60 -13.68 -0.53 -16.52
N LYS A 61 -14.94 -0.62 -16.96
CA LYS A 61 -15.97 0.36 -16.60
C LYS A 61 -16.31 0.41 -15.11
N VAL A 62 -16.09 -0.69 -14.38
CA VAL A 62 -16.42 -0.79 -12.96
C VAL A 62 -15.31 -0.19 -12.09
N ILE A 63 -14.05 -0.42 -12.44
CA ILE A 63 -12.92 0.18 -11.71
C ILE A 63 -12.70 1.61 -12.19
N GLY A 64 -12.50 1.81 -13.50
CA GLY A 64 -12.23 3.09 -14.12
C GLY A 64 -10.98 3.79 -13.57
N GLU A 65 -11.06 5.11 -13.51
CA GLU A 65 -10.09 5.94 -12.80
C GLU A 65 -10.57 6.21 -11.38
N GLN A 66 -9.69 6.00 -10.40
CA GLN A 66 -9.99 6.28 -9.00
C GLN A 66 -8.78 6.95 -8.35
N ASN A 67 -9.05 7.78 -7.35
CA ASN A 67 -8.02 8.43 -6.55
C ASN A 67 -8.35 8.29 -5.06
N PHE A 68 -7.34 7.99 -4.25
CA PHE A 68 -7.46 7.98 -2.80
C PHE A 68 -6.20 8.53 -2.14
N ILE A 69 -6.38 9.41 -1.16
CA ILE A 69 -5.30 9.98 -0.36
C ILE A 69 -5.39 9.43 1.05
N PHE A 70 -4.40 8.63 1.44
CA PHE A 70 -4.17 8.23 2.82
C PHE A 70 -3.18 9.21 3.47
N SER A 71 -3.54 9.78 4.61
CA SER A 71 -2.62 10.52 5.47
C SER A 71 -2.72 9.99 6.88
N GLU A 72 -1.58 9.67 7.50
CA GLU A 72 -1.54 9.14 8.87
C GLU A 72 -2.25 10.02 9.92
N ASN A 73 -2.41 11.32 9.63
CA ASN A 73 -3.05 12.30 10.52
C ASN A 73 -4.55 12.47 10.27
N GLN A 74 -5.05 12.01 9.11
CA GLN A 74 -6.43 12.28 8.66
C GLN A 74 -7.22 10.99 8.36
N THR A 75 -6.53 9.86 8.19
CA THR A 75 -7.13 8.59 7.81
C THR A 75 -6.93 7.55 8.90
N CYS A 76 -7.98 6.82 9.23
CA CYS A 76 -7.91 5.72 10.18
C CYS A 76 -7.60 4.41 9.43
N PHE A 77 -6.38 3.88 9.58
CA PHE A 77 -5.97 2.67 8.85
C PHE A 77 -6.94 1.49 9.04
N GLU A 78 -7.38 1.23 10.28
CA GLU A 78 -8.32 0.15 10.59
C GLU A 78 -9.66 0.34 9.86
N LYS A 79 -10.25 1.54 9.94
CA LYS A 79 -11.60 1.81 9.41
C LYS A 79 -11.62 2.04 7.91
N ASP A 80 -10.61 2.72 7.38
CA ASP A 80 -10.62 3.23 6.02
C ASP A 80 -9.85 2.35 5.03
N ILE A 81 -8.87 1.57 5.49
CA ILE A 81 -7.97 0.82 4.59
C ILE A 81 -8.04 -0.68 4.85
N SER A 82 -8.03 -1.12 6.11
CA SER A 82 -7.70 -2.51 6.45
C SER A 82 -8.63 -3.55 5.84
N LYS A 83 -9.92 -3.22 5.63
CA LYS A 83 -10.92 -4.13 5.06
C LYS A 83 -10.92 -4.20 3.54
N ALA A 84 -10.10 -3.40 2.85
CA ALA A 84 -10.09 -3.38 1.38
C ALA A 84 -9.46 -4.66 0.84
N ARG A 85 -10.26 -5.46 0.12
CA ARG A 85 -9.83 -6.78 -0.37
C ARG A 85 -9.07 -6.68 -1.68
N THR A 86 -8.22 -7.68 -1.91
CA THR A 86 -7.59 -7.91 -3.20
C THR A 86 -8.63 -8.23 -4.28
N PHE A 87 -8.26 -8.01 -5.54
CA PHE A 87 -9.18 -8.11 -6.65
C PHE A 87 -8.49 -8.62 -7.92
N GLY A 88 -9.26 -9.26 -8.79
CA GLY A 88 -8.77 -9.76 -10.07
C GLY A 88 -9.90 -10.08 -11.05
N PHE A 89 -9.54 -10.23 -12.32
CA PHE A 89 -10.50 -10.60 -13.36
C PHE A 89 -10.67 -12.12 -13.42
N ILE A 90 -11.92 -12.58 -13.49
CA ILE A 90 -12.26 -14.00 -13.57
C ILE A 90 -11.63 -14.66 -14.80
N LYS A 91 -11.59 -13.96 -15.94
CA LYS A 91 -10.94 -14.43 -17.17
C LYS A 91 -9.44 -14.75 -16.99
N ASP A 92 -8.76 -14.06 -16.07
CA ASP A 92 -7.34 -14.25 -15.81
C ASP A 92 -7.08 -15.42 -14.83
N LEU A 93 -8.10 -15.80 -14.05
CA LEU A 93 -7.97 -16.84 -13.03
C LEU A 93 -7.65 -18.21 -13.65
N ASP A 94 -8.30 -18.57 -14.75
CA ASP A 94 -8.02 -19.81 -15.47
C ASP A 94 -6.58 -19.87 -15.99
N LEU A 95 -6.06 -18.74 -16.49
CA LEU A 95 -4.67 -18.64 -16.93
C LEU A 95 -3.71 -18.79 -15.74
N LEU A 96 -3.98 -18.08 -14.64
CA LEU A 96 -3.19 -18.18 -13.41
C LEU A 96 -3.13 -19.62 -12.90
N HIS A 97 -4.26 -20.32 -12.85
CA HIS A 97 -4.33 -21.73 -12.45
C HIS A 97 -3.51 -22.64 -13.36
N LYS A 98 -3.57 -22.43 -14.69
CA LYS A 98 -2.79 -23.21 -15.66
C LYS A 98 -1.27 -23.07 -15.47
N ILE A 99 -0.80 -21.88 -15.06
CA ILE A 99 0.61 -21.65 -14.73
C ILE A 99 0.95 -21.93 -13.26
N GLY A 100 0.02 -22.52 -12.51
CA GLY A 100 0.23 -22.94 -11.12
C GLY A 100 0.16 -21.82 -10.08
N LEU A 101 -0.31 -20.62 -10.47
CA LEU A 101 -0.57 -19.48 -9.58
C LEU A 101 -2.05 -19.44 -9.16
N GLY A 102 -2.38 -18.67 -8.12
CA GLY A 102 -3.78 -18.40 -7.76
C GLY A 102 -4.58 -19.57 -7.18
N LYS A 103 -3.96 -20.72 -6.89
CA LYS A 103 -4.65 -21.98 -6.50
C LYS A 103 -5.61 -21.88 -5.29
N GLY A 104 -5.45 -20.85 -4.45
CA GLY A 104 -6.30 -20.61 -3.28
C GLY A 104 -7.27 -19.44 -3.46
N VAL A 105 -7.34 -18.82 -4.65
CA VAL A 105 -8.21 -17.67 -4.91
C VAL A 105 -9.66 -18.14 -4.95
N SER A 106 -10.52 -17.42 -4.23
CA SER A 106 -11.96 -17.63 -4.22
C SER A 106 -12.69 -16.30 -3.99
N LEU A 107 -14.01 -16.28 -4.19
CA LEU A 107 -14.83 -15.09 -3.90
C LEU A 107 -14.93 -14.77 -2.40
N GLU A 108 -14.52 -15.70 -1.53
CA GLU A 108 -14.44 -15.48 -0.09
C GLU A 108 -13.22 -14.67 0.32
N ASN A 109 -12.17 -14.67 -0.53
CA ASN A 109 -10.89 -14.03 -0.23
C ASN A 109 -10.43 -13.03 -1.29
N SER A 110 -11.24 -12.75 -2.30
CA SER A 110 -10.92 -11.85 -3.40
C SER A 110 -12.19 -11.26 -3.99
N ILE A 111 -12.09 -10.06 -4.53
CA ILE A 111 -13.13 -9.45 -5.37
C ILE A 111 -12.94 -9.99 -6.80
N GLY A 112 -13.95 -10.67 -7.33
CA GLY A 112 -13.96 -11.15 -8.70
C GLY A 112 -14.61 -10.14 -9.64
N LEU A 113 -13.99 -9.91 -10.78
CA LEU A 113 -14.51 -9.03 -11.83
C LEU A 113 -14.70 -9.79 -13.14
N ASP A 114 -15.87 -9.67 -13.74
CA ASP A 114 -16.15 -10.13 -15.10
C ASP A 114 -16.52 -8.95 -16.03
N GLU A 115 -17.12 -9.24 -17.18
CA GLU A 115 -17.54 -8.22 -18.15
C GLU A 115 -18.75 -7.40 -17.68
N GLU A 116 -19.56 -7.95 -16.78
CA GLU A 116 -20.77 -7.32 -16.24
C GLU A 116 -20.47 -6.52 -14.95
N GLY A 117 -19.47 -6.95 -14.17
CA GLY A 117 -18.92 -6.19 -13.07
C GLY A 117 -18.42 -7.04 -11.90
N VAL A 118 -18.76 -6.61 -10.68
CA VAL A 118 -18.37 -7.32 -9.45
C VAL A 118 -19.25 -8.55 -9.26
N VAL A 119 -18.64 -9.72 -9.18
CA VAL A 119 -19.37 -11.00 -9.09
C VAL A 119 -19.66 -11.43 -7.64
N ASN A 120 -19.01 -10.81 -6.65
CA ASN A 120 -19.26 -11.08 -5.25
C ASN A 120 -20.70 -10.67 -4.88
N LYS A 121 -21.49 -11.59 -4.30
CA LYS A 121 -22.90 -11.36 -3.95
C LYS A 121 -23.12 -10.15 -3.04
N ASP A 122 -22.22 -9.94 -2.09
CA ASP A 122 -22.28 -8.83 -1.13
C ASP A 122 -21.67 -7.53 -1.69
N GLY A 123 -21.18 -7.55 -2.94
CA GLY A 123 -20.56 -6.42 -3.60
C GLY A 123 -19.24 -5.96 -2.96
N LEU A 124 -19.03 -4.65 -2.99
CA LEU A 124 -17.85 -3.98 -2.44
C LEU A 124 -18.10 -3.52 -0.99
N ARG A 125 -17.05 -3.55 -0.17
CA ARG A 125 -17.03 -2.99 1.20
C ARG A 125 -16.91 -1.47 1.20
N TYR A 126 -16.29 -0.92 0.15
CA TYR A 126 -16.16 0.52 -0.10
C TYR A 126 -16.46 0.80 -1.58
N ALA A 127 -17.04 1.96 -1.89
CA ALA A 127 -17.28 2.35 -3.28
C ALA A 127 -15.97 2.41 -4.10
N ASP A 128 -14.87 2.74 -3.43
CA ASP A 128 -13.50 2.89 -3.93
C ASP A 128 -12.56 1.79 -3.39
N GLU A 129 -13.08 0.58 -3.15
CA GLU A 129 -12.34 -0.54 -2.54
C GLU A 129 -11.06 -0.91 -3.32
N PHE A 130 -11.07 -0.78 -4.65
CA PHE A 130 -9.91 -1.11 -5.51
C PHE A 130 -8.70 -0.20 -5.25
N VAL A 131 -8.91 1.12 -5.23
CA VAL A 131 -7.81 2.07 -4.96
C VAL A 131 -7.37 2.00 -3.50
N ARG A 132 -8.29 1.78 -2.55
CA ARG A 132 -7.93 1.55 -1.13
C ARG A 132 -7.07 0.31 -0.95
N HIS A 133 -7.35 -0.76 -1.69
CA HIS A 133 -6.49 -1.94 -1.66
C HIS A 133 -5.10 -1.64 -2.26
N LYS A 134 -5.00 -0.82 -3.31
CA LYS A 134 -3.68 -0.40 -3.83
C LYS A 134 -2.92 0.51 -2.87
N VAL A 135 -3.62 1.30 -2.06
CA VAL A 135 -3.02 2.00 -0.92
C VAL A 135 -2.54 1.00 0.14
N LEU A 136 -3.35 -0.01 0.49
CA LEU A 136 -2.94 -1.08 1.42
C LEU A 136 -1.67 -1.81 0.94
N ASP A 137 -1.63 -2.22 -0.32
CA ASP A 137 -0.45 -2.80 -0.97
C ASP A 137 0.77 -1.86 -0.83
N CYS A 138 0.59 -0.57 -1.13
CA CYS A 138 1.65 0.42 -1.07
C CYS A 138 2.17 0.62 0.36
N ILE A 139 1.29 0.69 1.37
CA ILE A 139 1.69 0.75 2.78
C ILE A 139 2.55 -0.46 3.14
N GLY A 140 2.13 -1.67 2.77
CA GLY A 140 2.86 -2.90 3.03
C GLY A 140 4.24 -2.93 2.35
N ASP A 141 4.30 -2.61 1.06
CA ASP A 141 5.55 -2.58 0.30
C ASP A 141 6.53 -1.55 0.84
N LEU A 142 6.04 -0.36 1.21
CA LEU A 142 6.86 0.71 1.76
C LEU A 142 7.40 0.35 3.15
N TYR A 143 6.70 -0.49 3.91
CA TYR A 143 7.16 -0.97 5.20
C TYR A 143 8.42 -1.86 5.10
N LEU A 144 8.73 -2.40 3.92
CA LEU A 144 9.99 -3.11 3.64
C LEU A 144 11.22 -2.19 3.69
N ALA A 145 11.04 -0.88 3.81
CA ALA A 145 12.11 0.08 4.08
C ALA A 145 12.82 -0.16 5.43
N GLY A 146 12.21 -0.92 6.34
CA GLY A 146 12.78 -1.29 7.64
C GLY A 146 12.64 -0.23 8.74
N ALA A 147 12.05 0.92 8.43
CA ALA A 147 11.69 1.99 9.36
C ALA A 147 10.51 2.79 8.80
N ARG A 148 9.84 3.58 9.65
CA ARG A 148 8.70 4.40 9.21
C ARG A 148 9.17 5.46 8.23
N LEU A 149 8.53 5.54 7.07
CA LEU A 149 8.78 6.61 6.11
C LEU A 149 8.06 7.88 6.54
N GLN A 150 8.73 9.03 6.48
CA GLN A 150 8.13 10.36 6.61
C GLN A 150 8.34 11.10 5.29
N GLY A 151 7.25 11.35 4.59
CA GLY A 151 7.22 11.82 3.21
C GLY A 151 5.90 11.46 2.53
N ARG A 152 5.66 12.07 1.38
CA ARG A 152 4.48 11.80 0.55
C ARG A 152 4.85 10.96 -0.65
N VAL A 153 4.18 9.82 -0.80
CA VAL A 153 4.27 8.96 -1.97
C VAL A 153 3.12 9.31 -2.91
N LYS A 154 3.41 9.69 -4.15
CA LYS A 154 2.41 9.84 -5.22
C LYS A 154 2.59 8.69 -6.19
N SER A 155 1.53 7.91 -6.41
CA SER A 155 1.56 6.71 -7.22
C SER A 155 0.45 6.78 -8.27
N PHE A 156 0.83 6.77 -9.55
CA PHE A 156 -0.07 6.68 -10.68
C PHE A 156 0.15 5.35 -11.41
N LYS A 157 -0.87 4.49 -11.42
CA LYS A 157 -0.81 3.12 -11.99
C LYS A 157 0.37 2.29 -11.42
N GLY A 158 0.79 2.60 -10.20
CA GLY A 158 1.85 1.89 -9.50
C GLY A 158 1.41 0.49 -9.03
N GLY A 159 2.39 -0.30 -8.60
CA GLY A 159 2.20 -1.62 -8.03
C GLY A 159 3.50 -2.09 -7.38
N HIS A 160 3.55 -3.33 -6.90
CA HIS A 160 4.68 -3.85 -6.11
C HIS A 160 6.07 -3.60 -6.73
N ALA A 161 6.20 -3.79 -8.05
CA ALA A 161 7.45 -3.53 -8.74
C ALA A 161 7.88 -2.05 -8.69
N MET A 162 6.94 -1.11 -8.87
CA MET A 162 7.22 0.33 -8.78
C MET A 162 7.53 0.74 -7.34
N ASN A 163 6.75 0.23 -6.37
CA ASN A 163 6.96 0.47 -4.93
C ASN A 163 8.34 0.00 -4.48
N ASN A 164 8.77 -1.19 -4.89
CA ASN A 164 10.10 -1.70 -4.58
C ASN A 164 11.21 -0.89 -5.27
N LYS A 165 11.04 -0.56 -6.56
CA LYS A 165 12.02 0.23 -7.32
C LYS A 165 12.23 1.61 -6.71
N ILE A 166 11.19 2.28 -6.24
CA ILE A 166 11.31 3.62 -5.66
C ILE A 166 12.06 3.59 -4.32
N LEU A 167 11.84 2.56 -3.48
CA LEU A 167 12.63 2.36 -2.27
C LEU A 167 14.11 2.11 -2.60
N ARG A 168 14.40 1.26 -3.58
CA ARG A 168 15.79 1.04 -4.04
C ARG A 168 16.44 2.34 -4.51
N LYS A 169 15.72 3.16 -5.27
CA LYS A 169 16.21 4.46 -5.75
C LYS A 169 16.43 5.46 -4.61
N LEU A 170 15.54 5.47 -3.60
CA LEU A 170 15.70 6.29 -2.39
C LEU A 170 16.99 5.90 -1.65
N PHE A 171 17.19 4.60 -1.40
CA PHE A 171 18.38 4.12 -0.68
C PHE A 171 19.67 4.20 -1.49
N SER A 172 19.62 4.20 -2.82
CA SER A 172 20.81 4.49 -3.64
C SER A 172 21.20 5.97 -3.65
N ASN A 173 20.35 6.86 -3.11
CA ASN A 173 20.63 8.29 -2.99
C ASN A 173 20.61 8.75 -1.51
N PRO A 174 21.72 8.57 -0.77
CA PRO A 174 21.80 8.99 0.64
C PRO A 174 21.53 10.48 0.88
N SER A 175 21.61 11.33 -0.15
CA SER A 175 21.31 12.76 -0.01
C SER A 175 19.81 13.07 -0.03
N ALA A 176 18.97 12.08 -0.33
CA ALA A 176 17.53 12.23 -0.47
C ALA A 176 16.75 11.91 0.82
N TYR A 177 17.39 11.32 1.82
CA TYR A 177 16.77 11.03 3.11
C TYR A 177 17.73 11.22 4.28
N VAL A 178 17.16 11.37 5.47
CA VAL A 178 17.87 11.37 6.74
C VAL A 178 17.23 10.29 7.62
N LEU A 179 18.07 9.42 8.20
CA LEU A 179 17.62 8.50 9.23
C LEU A 179 17.58 9.23 10.57
N ILE A 180 16.37 9.46 11.08
CA ILE A 180 16.14 10.01 12.41
C ILE A 180 16.13 8.82 13.38
N ASP A 181 17.18 8.76 14.19
CA ASP A 181 17.33 7.79 15.27
C ASP A 181 17.49 8.56 16.60
N PRO A 182 16.40 8.77 17.35
CA PRO A 182 16.46 9.58 18.57
C PRO A 182 17.33 8.95 19.67
N SER A 183 17.54 7.63 19.65
CA SER A 183 18.41 6.93 20.62
C SER A 183 19.85 7.45 20.58
N LYS A 184 20.35 7.82 19.38
CA LYS A 184 21.70 8.34 19.18
C LYS A 184 21.89 9.79 19.66
N ARG A 185 20.81 10.55 19.81
CA ARG A 185 20.87 11.93 20.34
C ARG A 185 21.03 11.95 21.86
N LEU A 186 20.50 10.94 22.55
CA LEU A 186 20.59 10.82 24.01
C LEU A 186 21.91 10.21 24.50
N ALA A 187 22.57 9.38 23.68
CA ALA A 187 23.89 8.84 24.01
C ALA A 187 25.04 9.85 23.87
N ALA A 188 24.78 11.02 23.28
CA ALA A 188 25.76 12.08 23.01
C ALA A 188 25.58 13.32 23.92
N ALA A 189 24.67 13.25 24.90
CA ALA A 189 24.39 14.26 25.91
C ALA A 189 24.72 13.71 27.30
#